data_AF-A0A920V249-F1
#
_entry.id   AF-A0A920V249-F1
#
_cell.length_a   1.000
_cell.length_b   1.000
_cell.length_c   1.000
_cell.angle_alpha   90.00
_cell.angle_beta   90.00
_cell.angle_gamma   90.00
#
_symmetry.space_group_name_H-M   'P 1'
#
loop_
_entity.id
_entity.type
_entity.pdbx_description
1 polymer ?
#
loop_
_entity_poly.entity_id
_entity_poly.type
_entity_poly.pdbx_seq_one_letter_code
_entity_poly.pdbx_strand_id
1 'polypeptide(L)'
;MTKLEKGLEARHVKRQGWNDVHVVVKGYRMYFKINGRVASEVIDNEKAKRIPKGIIGLQLHGGPPMEIEFRKIQLKRLQGNASP
;
A
#
# COMPACT_ATOMS: atom_id res chain seq x y z
N MET A 1 -9.68 -14.42 -6.52
CA MET A 1 -8.73 -13.29 -6.47
C MET A 1 -8.42 -12.87 -7.91
N THR A 2 -8.65 -11.61 -8.27
CA THR A 2 -8.47 -11.14 -9.65
C THR A 2 -6.99 -10.95 -9.95
N LYS A 3 -6.51 -11.50 -11.08
CA LYS A 3 -5.12 -11.33 -11.50
C LYS A 3 -4.90 -9.90 -11.98
N LEU A 4 -3.84 -9.26 -11.49
CA LEU A 4 -3.41 -7.95 -12.00
C LEU A 4 -2.55 -8.16 -13.24
N GLU A 5 -2.96 -7.57 -14.35
CA GLU A 5 -2.11 -7.51 -15.54
C GLU A 5 -0.83 -6.71 -15.23
N LYS A 6 0.33 -7.28 -15.58
CA LYS A 6 1.65 -6.66 -15.32
C LYS A 6 1.88 -6.28 -13.84
N GLY A 7 1.24 -7.04 -12.93
CA GLY A 7 1.39 -6.89 -11.48
C GLY A 7 2.79 -7.23 -10.97
N LEU A 8 2.95 -7.18 -9.64
CA LEU A 8 4.19 -7.57 -8.98
C LEU A 8 4.52 -9.05 -9.27
N GLU A 9 5.80 -9.34 -9.42
CA GLU A 9 6.33 -10.70 -9.57
C GLU A 9 7.54 -10.84 -8.64
N ALA A 10 7.92 -12.06 -8.29
CA ALA A 10 9.02 -12.31 -7.35
C ALA A 10 10.35 -11.64 -7.78
N ARG A 11 10.64 -11.62 -9.09
CA ARG A 11 11.83 -10.97 -9.65
C ARG A 11 11.92 -9.47 -9.39
N HIS A 12 10.80 -8.83 -9.09
CA HIS A 12 10.75 -7.40 -8.81
C HIS A 12 11.07 -7.08 -7.34
N VAL A 13 11.14 -8.06 -6.43
CA VAL A 13 11.34 -7.85 -4.99
C VAL A 13 12.79 -8.14 -4.61
N LYS A 14 13.41 -7.23 -3.85
CA LYS A 14 14.77 -7.39 -3.32
C LYS A 14 14.69 -8.01 -1.93
N ARG A 15 15.02 -9.30 -1.78
CA ARG A 15 14.85 -10.05 -0.52
C ARG A 15 15.67 -9.53 0.66
N GLN A 16 16.85 -8.98 0.40
CA GLN A 16 17.79 -8.46 1.41
C GLN A 16 18.22 -7.03 1.06
N GLY A 17 17.27 -6.25 0.54
CA GLY A 17 17.57 -4.89 0.09
C GLY A 17 16.38 -3.98 0.17
N TRP A 18 16.62 -2.72 -0.17
CA TRP A 18 15.62 -1.68 -0.12
C TRP A 18 14.59 -1.83 -1.23
N ASN A 19 13.33 -1.97 -0.83
CA ASN A 19 12.18 -1.93 -1.72
C ASN A 19 11.44 -0.61 -1.53
N ASP A 20 11.14 0.07 -2.65
CA ASP A 20 10.31 1.26 -2.64
C ASP A 20 8.85 0.84 -2.49
N VAL A 21 8.26 1.14 -1.34
CA VAL A 21 6.86 0.87 -1.05
C VAL A 21 6.06 2.15 -1.24
N HIS A 22 4.98 2.07 -2.03
CA HIS A 22 4.12 3.22 -2.29
C HIS A 22 2.66 2.80 -2.15
N VAL A 23 1.96 3.41 -1.18
CA VAL A 23 0.52 3.27 -1.00
C VAL A 23 -0.19 4.48 -1.59
N VAL A 24 -1.10 4.26 -2.52
CA VAL A 24 -1.94 5.32 -3.12
C VAL A 24 -3.38 5.09 -2.72
N VAL A 25 -3.97 6.03 -1.98
CA VAL A 25 -5.36 5.98 -1.53
C VAL A 25 -6.14 7.09 -2.22
N LYS A 26 -7.16 6.72 -3.01
CA LYS A 26 -8.07 7.65 -3.69
C LYS A 26 -9.51 7.30 -3.31
N GLY A 27 -10.05 8.00 -2.31
CA GLY A 27 -11.32 7.63 -1.70
C GLY A 27 -11.23 6.21 -1.12
N TYR A 28 -12.11 5.32 -1.58
CA TYR A 28 -12.18 3.92 -1.11
C TYR A 28 -11.47 2.92 -2.04
N ARG A 29 -10.68 3.43 -3.00
CA ARG A 29 -9.82 2.62 -3.87
C ARG A 29 -8.37 2.82 -3.50
N MET A 30 -7.69 1.73 -3.21
CA MET A 30 -6.35 1.68 -2.64
C MET A 30 -5.44 0.82 -3.52
N TYR A 31 -4.23 1.30 -3.77
CA TYR A 31 -3.19 0.56 -4.47
C TYR A 31 -1.98 0.41 -3.57
N PHE A 32 -1.49 -0.82 -3.44
CA PHE A 32 -0.22 -1.13 -2.79
C PHE A 32 0.81 -1.48 -3.87
N LYS A 33 1.92 -0.74 -3.91
CA LYS A 33 2.98 -0.92 -4.90
C LYS A 33 4.31 -1.25 -4.24
N ILE A 34 5.08 -2.13 -4.88
CA ILE A 34 6.46 -2.43 -4.54
C ILE A 34 7.30 -2.22 -5.79
N ASN A 35 8.37 -1.42 -5.69
CA ASN A 35 9.28 -1.10 -6.79
C ASN A 35 8.54 -0.67 -8.08
N GLY A 36 7.52 0.18 -7.93
CA GLY A 36 6.70 0.70 -9.02
C GLY A 36 5.62 -0.25 -9.57
N ARG A 37 5.61 -1.53 -9.19
CA ARG A 37 4.63 -2.53 -9.64
C ARG A 37 3.45 -2.63 -8.68
N VAL A 38 2.24 -2.78 -9.20
CA VAL A 38 1.04 -2.98 -8.36
C VAL A 38 1.05 -4.40 -7.81
N ALA A 39 1.12 -4.51 -6.49
CA ALA A 39 1.08 -5.78 -5.76
C ALA A 39 -0.35 -6.13 -5.32
N SER A 40 -1.15 -5.11 -4.96
CA SER A 40 -2.55 -5.28 -4.62
C SER A 40 -3.36 -4.04 -4.97
N GLU A 41 -4.61 -4.26 -5.33
CA GLU A 41 -5.64 -3.25 -5.49
C GLU A 41 -6.87 -3.66 -4.68
N VAL A 42 -7.40 -2.72 -3.90
CA VAL A 42 -8.57 -2.92 -3.06
C VAL A 42 -9.58 -1.81 -3.34
N ILE A 43 -10.84 -2.18 -3.52
CA ILE A 43 -11.98 -1.27 -3.54
C ILE A 43 -12.88 -1.66 -2.38
N ASP A 44 -13.03 -0.78 -1.39
CA ASP A 44 -13.94 -0.99 -0.27
C ASP A 44 -15.37 -0.55 -0.66
N ASN A 45 -16.20 -1.54 -0.99
CA ASN A 45 -17.59 -1.35 -1.38
C ASN A 45 -18.57 -1.37 -0.20
N GLU A 46 -18.10 -1.63 1.03
CA GLU A 46 -18.97 -1.74 2.21
C GLU A 46 -19.31 -0.35 2.77
N LYS A 47 -20.32 0.30 2.17
CA LYS A 47 -20.69 1.68 2.47
C LYS A 47 -20.95 1.94 3.96
N ALA A 48 -21.47 0.96 4.71
CA ALA A 48 -21.84 1.15 6.11
C ALA A 48 -20.64 1.04 7.07
N LYS A 49 -19.55 0.36 6.66
CA LYS A 49 -18.39 0.10 7.54
C LYS A 49 -17.06 0.64 7.02
N ARG A 50 -17.02 1.15 5.79
CA ARG A 50 -15.81 1.71 5.19
C ARG A 50 -15.25 2.87 6.01
N ILE A 51 -13.94 2.90 6.16
CA ILE A 51 -13.23 3.86 7.03
C ILE A 51 -12.66 5.01 6.19
N PRO A 52 -13.08 6.27 6.42
CA PRO A 52 -12.67 7.40 5.57
C PRO A 52 -11.29 7.99 5.94
N LYS A 53 -10.83 7.80 7.17
CA LYS A 53 -9.55 8.30 7.68
C LYS A 53 -9.07 7.46 8.85
N GLY A 54 -7.76 7.47 9.08
CA GLY A 54 -7.13 6.75 10.19
C GLY A 54 -5.66 7.14 10.35
N ILE A 55 -4.94 6.32 11.10
CA ILE A 55 -3.50 6.46 11.32
C ILE A 55 -2.70 5.56 10.38
N ILE A 56 -1.43 5.92 10.13
CA ILE A 56 -0.48 5.05 9.44
C ILE A 56 0.34 4.34 10.51
N GLY A 57 0.28 3.01 10.51
CA GLY A 57 1.07 2.16 11.40
C GLY A 57 2.07 1.32 10.61
N LEU A 58 3.26 1.15 11.17
CA LEU A 58 4.24 0.16 10.70
C LEU A 58 4.12 -1.06 11.59
N GLN A 59 3.73 -2.19 11.01
CA GLN A 59 3.54 -3.44 11.75
C GLN A 59 4.66 -4.42 11.41
N LEU A 60 5.32 -4.93 12.44
CA LEU A 60 6.10 -6.16 12.38
C LEU A 60 5.20 -7.29 12.89
N HIS A 61 4.94 -8.30 12.06
CA HIS A 61 4.14 -9.45 12.49
C HIS A 61 4.90 -10.25 13.56
N GLY A 62 4.19 -10.87 14.51
CA GLY A 62 4.80 -11.76 15.50
C GLY A 62 5.21 -13.09 14.86
N GLY A 63 6.32 -13.69 15.28
CA GLY A 63 6.79 -14.96 14.72
C GLY A 63 8.23 -15.28 15.14
N PRO A 64 8.97 -16.07 14.33
CA PRO A 64 10.42 -16.21 14.49
C PRO A 64 11.11 -14.84 14.57
N PRO A 65 12.33 -14.75 15.11
CA PRO A 65 13.09 -13.50 15.13
C PRO A 65 13.15 -12.87 13.73
N MET A 66 12.71 -11.61 13.64
CA MET A 66 12.68 -10.85 12.39
C MET A 66 13.22 -9.45 12.63
N GLU A 67 13.92 -8.94 11.63
CA GLU A 67 14.43 -7.58 11.58
C GLU A 67 13.86 -6.89 10.34
N ILE A 68 13.48 -5.62 10.50
CA ILE A 68 12.99 -4.78 9.41
C ILE A 68 13.48 -3.35 9.62
N GLU A 69 13.91 -2.72 8.53
CA GLU A 69 14.33 -1.33 8.53
C GLU A 69 13.41 -0.49 7.64
N PHE A 70 13.08 0.71 8.10
CA PHE A 70 12.32 1.69 7.34
C PHE A 70 13.12 2.97 7.20
N ARG A 71 13.06 3.59 6.01
CA ARG A 71 13.67 4.91 5.77
C ARG A 71 12.85 5.72 4.79
N LYS A 72 13.05 7.04 4.81
CA LYS A 72 12.41 7.99 3.87
C LYS A 72 10.88 7.88 3.83
N ILE A 73 10.27 7.73 5.00
CA ILE A 73 8.81 7.69 5.12
C ILE A 73 8.26 9.09 4.86
N GLN A 74 7.42 9.22 3.84
CA GLN A 74 6.83 10.48 3.41
C GLN A 74 5.32 10.33 3.24
N LEU A 75 4.59 11.42 3.51
CA LEU A 75 3.15 11.50 3.33
C LEU A 75 2.81 12.70 2.44
N LYS A 76 2.13 12.43 1.32
CA LYS A 76 1.54 13.47 0.48
C LYS A 76 0.03 13.37 0.55
N ARG A 77 -0.62 14.42 1.06
CA ARG A 77 -2.08 14.57 0.96
C ARG A 77 -2.43 14.88 -0.49
N LEU A 78 -3.35 14.11 -1.07
CA LEU A 78 -3.88 14.40 -2.39
C LEU A 78 -4.87 15.56 -2.24
N GLN A 79 -4.73 16.60 -3.05
CA GLN A 79 -5.77 17.63 -3.14
C GLN A 79 -7.00 16.94 -3.73
N GLY A 80 -8.10 16.92 -2.97
CA GLY A 80 -9.39 16.58 -3.55
C GLY A 80 -9.79 17.73 -4.45
N ASN A 81 -10.14 17.45 -5.70
CA ASN A 81 -11.05 18.36 -6.39
C ASN A 81 -12.36 18.28 -5.61
N ALA A 82 -12.52 19.15 -4.63
CA ALA A 82 -13.82 19.49 -4.07
C ALA A 82 -14.57 20.22 -5.18
N SER A 83 -15.29 19.47 -6.01
CA SER A 83 -16.46 20.05 -6.66
C SER A 83 -17.55 20.11 -5.58
N PRO A 84 -18.25 21.24 -5.43
CA PRO A 84 -19.35 21.38 -4.48
C PRO A 84 -20.46 20.35 -4.73
#